data_AF-A0A6B0XWE7-F1
#
_entry.id   AF-A0A6B0XWE7-F1
#
_cell.length_a   1.000
_cell.length_b   1.000
_cell.length_c   1.000
_cell.angle_alpha   90.00
_cell.angle_beta   90.00
_cell.angle_gamma   90.00
#
_symmetry.space_group_name_H-M   'P 1'
#
loop_
_entity.id
_entity.type
_entity.pdbx_description
1 polymer ?
#
loop_
_entity_poly.entity_id
_entity_poly.type
_entity_poly.pdbx_seq_one_letter_code
_entity_poly.pdbx_strand_id
1 'polypeptide(L)' 'DVLGNLTLVNTGLNSSISNGPWSEKKAAIAKSSTLLINKDVTDSEVWDETAIAQRGEELLDIITDIWSRPRD' A
#
# COMPACT_ATOMS: atom_id res chain seq x y z
N ASP A 1 5.46 9.40 -7.69
CA ASP A 1 4.75 8.57 -6.70
C ASP A 1 3.64 7.79 -7.38
N VAL A 2 3.56 6.48 -7.09
CA VAL A 2 2.62 5.54 -7.71
C VAL A 2 1.51 5.22 -6.70
N LEU A 3 0.25 5.15 -7.16
CA LEU A 3 -0.93 4.87 -6.32
C LEU A 3 -0.78 3.60 -5.47
N GLY A 4 -0.20 2.54 -6.03
CA GLY A 4 0.02 1.27 -5.34
C GLY A 4 1.00 1.33 -4.17
N ASN A 5 1.74 2.42 -3.97
CA ASN A 5 2.59 2.63 -2.79
C ASN A 5 1.84 3.26 -1.61
N LEU A 6 0.55 3.56 -1.76
CA LEU A 6 -0.26 4.16 -0.70
C LEU A 6 -0.47 3.15 0.44
N THR A 7 0.00 3.53 1.63
CA THR A 7 -0.14 2.80 2.90
C THR A 7 -0.62 3.75 4.00
N LEU A 8 -1.44 3.27 4.93
CA LEU A 8 -1.89 4.06 6.08
C LEU A 8 -1.13 3.64 7.34
N VAL A 9 -0.19 4.47 7.77
CA VAL A 9 0.63 4.24 8.96
C VAL A 9 0.65 5.49 9.85
N ASN A 10 0.89 5.34 11.15
CA ASN A 10 1.06 6.50 12.02
C ASN A 10 2.43 7.18 11.76
N THR A 11 2.52 8.47 12.10
CA THR A 11 3.72 9.28 11.85
C THR A 11 4.98 8.72 12.50
N GLY A 12 4.87 8.17 13.71
CA GLY A 12 6.00 7.57 14.43
C GLY A 12 6.59 6.38 13.67
N LEU A 13 5.73 5.51 13.15
CA LEU A 13 6.12 4.36 12.36
C LEU A 13 6.74 4.78 11.02
N ASN A 14 6.11 5.72 10.30
CA ASN A 14 6.61 6.19 9.02
C ASN A 14 8.06 6.69 9.13
N SER A 15 8.36 7.46 10.18
CA SER A 15 9.71 7.92 10.48
C SER A 15 10.67 6.78 10.86
N SER A 16 10.18 5.80 11.63
CA SER A 16 10.97 4.67 12.10
C SER A 16 11.42 3.72 10.98
N ILE A 17 10.61 3.53 9.94
CA ILE A 17 10.87 2.52 8.90
C ILE A 17 11.39 3.14 7.59
N SER A 18 11.08 4.41 7.32
CA SER A 18 11.63 5.28 6.26
C SER A 18 12.17 4.55 5.01
N ASN A 19 13.49 4.59 4.74
CA ASN A 19 14.15 3.90 3.62
C ASN A 19 14.83 2.58 4.04
N GLY A 20 14.42 2.00 5.17
CA GLY A 20 14.95 0.73 5.65
C GLY A 20 14.60 -0.47 4.74
N PRO A 21 15.19 -1.65 5.01
CA PRO A 21 14.92 -2.87 4.27
C PRO A 21 13.44 -3.25 4.28
N TRP A 22 12.97 -3.87 3.19
CA TRP A 22 11.57 -4.28 3.07
C TRP A 22 11.15 -5.27 4.16
N SER A 23 12.00 -6.23 4.52
CA SER A 23 11.69 -7.23 5.56
C SER A 23 11.35 -6.59 6.92
N GLU A 24 12.10 -5.56 7.33
CA GLU A 24 11.88 -4.83 8.57
C GLU A 24 10.61 -3.97 8.49
N LYS A 25 10.42 -3.26 7.37
CA LYS A 25 9.21 -2.48 7.08
C LYS A 25 7.96 -3.35 7.13
N LYS A 26 7.96 -4.48 6.43
CA LYS A 26 6.87 -5.45 6.35
C LYS A 26 6.43 -5.90 7.74
N ALA A 27 7.38 -6.33 8.57
CA ALA A 27 7.10 -6.78 9.93
C ALA A 27 6.53 -5.65 10.81
N ALA A 28 7.07 -4.44 10.69
CA ALA A 28 6.63 -3.30 11.47
C ALA A 28 5.23 -2.80 11.04
N ILE A 29 4.95 -2.74 9.73
CA ILE A 29 3.63 -2.38 9.19
C ILE A 29 2.60 -3.42 9.65
N ALA A 30 2.88 -4.71 9.50
CA ALA A 30 1.99 -5.80 9.91
C ALA A 30 1.65 -5.77 11.41
N LYS A 31 2.62 -5.42 12.25
CA LYS A 31 2.40 -5.28 13.70
C LYS A 31 1.57 -4.05 14.06
N SER A 32 1.69 -2.98 13.29
CA SER A 32 1.14 -1.66 13.61
C SER A 32 -0.27 -1.39 13.07
N SER A 33 -0.69 -2.14 12.04
CA SER A 33 -1.90 -1.84 11.28
C SER A 33 -2.76 -3.07 11.10
N THR A 34 -4.02 -2.97 11.50
CA THR A 34 -5.08 -3.95 11.20
C THR A 34 -5.90 -3.55 9.98
N LEU A 35 -5.54 -2.44 9.32
CA LEU A 35 -6.27 -1.90 8.18
C LEU A 35 -6.04 -2.79 6.96
N LEU A 36 -7.14 -3.19 6.31
CA LEU A 36 -7.11 -4.04 5.12
C LEU A 36 -6.23 -3.48 4.00
N ILE A 37 -6.20 -2.15 3.81
CA ILE A 37 -5.38 -1.51 2.78
C ILE A 37 -3.87 -1.81 2.90
N ASN A 38 -3.38 -2.06 4.13
CA ASN A 38 -1.98 -2.44 4.33
C ASN A 38 -1.76 -3.95 4.27
N LYS A 39 -2.83 -4.76 4.29
CA LYS A 39 -2.70 -6.22 4.32
C LYS A 39 -2.04 -6.75 3.06
N ASP A 40 -2.49 -6.31 1.89
CA ASP A 40 -1.94 -6.72 0.59
C ASP A 40 -0.46 -6.35 0.45
N VAL A 41 -0.08 -5.24 1.07
CA VAL A 41 1.31 -4.77 1.15
C VAL A 41 2.12 -5.71 2.04
N THR A 42 1.61 -6.06 3.22
CA THR A 42 2.29 -6.95 4.18
C THR A 42 2.22 -8.43 3.85
N ASP A 43 1.36 -8.85 2.93
CA ASP A 43 1.30 -10.22 2.43
C ASP A 43 2.26 -10.42 1.24
N SER A 44 2.86 -9.34 0.71
CA SER A 44 3.83 -9.43 -0.38
C SER A 44 5.25 -9.74 0.11
N GLU A 45 5.88 -10.72 -0.53
CA GLU A 45 7.24 -11.16 -0.21
C GLU A 45 8.27 -10.19 -0.81
N VAL A 46 7.95 -9.63 -1.97
CA VAL A 46 8.76 -8.64 -2.69
C VAL A 46 7.93 -7.38 -2.86
N TRP A 47 8.50 -6.23 -2.50
CA TRP A 47 7.86 -4.93 -2.64
C TRP A 47 8.72 -4.00 -3.48
N ASP A 48 8.75 -4.28 -4.78
CA ASP A 48 9.48 -3.52 -5.79
C ASP A 48 8.51 -2.69 -6.66
N GLU A 49 9.07 -1.97 -7.62
CA GLU A 49 8.31 -1.12 -8.54
C GLU A 49 7.28 -1.90 -9.36
N THR A 50 7.53 -3.19 -9.65
CA THR A 50 6.62 -4.05 -10.39
C THR A 50 5.40 -4.39 -9.54
N ALA A 51 5.60 -4.81 -8.29
CA ALA A 51 4.54 -5.08 -7.34
C ALA A 51 3.71 -3.81 -7.04
N ILE A 52 4.38 -2.67 -6.88
CA ILE A 52 3.74 -1.37 -6.66
C ILE A 52 2.87 -0.96 -7.85
N ALA A 53 3.36 -1.15 -9.09
CA ALA A 53 2.59 -0.84 -10.29
C ALA A 53 1.35 -1.74 -10.41
N GLN A 54 1.51 -3.05 -10.20
CA GLN A 54 0.40 -4.01 -10.26
C GLN A 54 -0.71 -3.66 -9.26
N ARG A 55 -0.35 -3.40 -7.98
CA ARG A 55 -1.35 -2.96 -6.98
C ARG A 55 -2.01 -1.64 -7.36
N GLY A 56 -1.29 -0.75 -8.05
CA GLY A 56 -1.85 0.50 -8.55
C GLY A 56 -3.02 0.29 -9.50
N GLU A 57 -2.91 -0.66 -10.42
CA GLU A 57 -4.00 -1.04 -11.34
C GLU A 57 -5.18 -1.63 -10.57
N GLU A 58 -4.93 -2.54 -9.63
CA GLU A 58 -5.98 -3.16 -8.79
C GLU A 58 -6.76 -2.10 -7.98
N LEU A 59 -6.05 -1.11 -7.41
CA LEU A 59 -6.68 0.01 -6.72
C LEU A 59 -7.48 0.91 -7.67
N LEU A 60 -6.98 1.14 -8.87
CA LEU A 60 -7.67 1.94 -9.87
C LEU A 60 -9.01 1.30 -10.28
N ASP A 61 -9.02 -0.01 -10.49
CA ASP A 61 -10.23 -0.77 -10.79
C ASP A 61 -11.27 -0.61 -9.67
N ILE A 62 -10.86 -0.77 -8.41
CA ILE A 62 -11.74 -0.58 -7.25
C ILE A 62 -12.28 0.86 -7.18
N ILE A 63 -11.41 1.85 -7.38
CA ILE A 63 -11.78 3.26 -7.32
C ILE A 63 -12.79 3.60 -8.42
N THR A 64 -12.57 3.12 -9.64
CA THR A 64 -13.44 3.44 -10.78
C THR A 64 -14.79 2.72 -10.71
N ASP A 65 -14.86 1.56 -10.05
CA ASP A 65 -16.12 0.89 -9.72
C ASP A 65 -16.94 1.70 -8.71
N ILE A 66 -16.32 2.10 -7.60
CA ILE A 66 -16.99 2.87 -6.53
C ILE A 66 -17.41 4.26 -7.01
N TRP A 67 -16.50 4.97 -7.68
CA TRP A 67 -16.72 6.32 -8.20
C TRP A 67 -16.82 6.28 -9.72
N SER A 68 -17.89 5.65 -10.19
CA SER A 68 -18.27 5.70 -11.60
C SER A 68 -18.34 7.15 -12.10
N ARG A 69 -17.77 7.41 -13.28
CA ARG A 69 -17.80 8.74 -13.90
C ARG A 69 -19.24 9.25 -13.98
N PRO A 70 -19.51 10.53 -13.69
CA PRO A 70 -20.83 11.12 -13.92
C PRO A 70 -21.27 10.84 -15.35
N ARG A 71 -22.50 10.37 -15.53
CA ARG A 71 -23.11 10.31 -16.85
C ARG A 71 -23.51 11.73 -17.22
N ASP A 72 -23.11 12.15 -18.43
CA ASP A 72 -23.53 13.43 -19.02
C ASP A 72 -25.06 13.53 -19.10
#